data_AF-A0A4Y2QVE5-F1
#
_entry.id   AF-A0A4Y2QVE5-F1
#
_cell.length_a   1.000
_cell.length_b   1.000
_cell.length_c   1.000
_cell.angle_alpha   90.00
_cell.angle_beta   90.00
_cell.angle_gamma   90.00
#
_symmetry.space_group_name_H-M   'P 1'
#
loop_
_entity.id
_entity.type
_entity.pdbx_description
1 polymer ?
#
loop_
_entity_poly.entity_id
_entity_poly.type
_entity_poly.pdbx_seq_one_letter_code
_entity_poly.pdbx_strand_id
1 'polypeptide(L)'
;MSRFDCSSPDFAKLVHFDLKGAPPVVSYYEQVFALFKKLGATGILMEYEDMFPYQDDLQIVCQPDVYSVEEIQKIQSLAAENGLDVIPLVQSFGHLEVNFL
;
A
#
# COMPACT_ATOMS: atom_id res chain seq x y z
N MET A 1 -14.34 -16.62 -25.78
CA MET A 1 -13.66 -15.88 -24.71
C MET A 1 -14.11 -14.44 -24.77
N SER A 2 -14.93 -13.98 -23.82
CA SER A 2 -15.24 -12.55 -23.69
C SER A 2 -13.95 -11.80 -23.34
N ARG A 3 -13.60 -10.80 -24.13
CA ARG A 3 -12.46 -9.93 -23.83
C ARG A 3 -12.80 -9.13 -22.56
N PHE A 4 -11.88 -9.06 -21.61
CA PHE A 4 -11.99 -8.10 -20.52
C PHE A 4 -11.93 -6.69 -21.11
N ASP A 5 -12.94 -5.88 -20.83
CA ASP A 5 -12.95 -4.48 -21.20
C ASP A 5 -12.28 -3.66 -20.10
N CYS A 6 -10.98 -3.39 -20.27
CA CYS A 6 -10.21 -2.60 -19.33
C CYS A 6 -10.61 -1.11 -19.31
N SER A 7 -11.51 -0.69 -20.21
CA SER A 7 -12.11 0.66 -20.21
C SER A 7 -13.39 0.74 -19.37
N SER A 8 -13.93 -0.40 -18.94
CA SER A 8 -15.07 -0.46 -18.04
C SER A 8 -14.76 0.26 -16.71
N PRO A 9 -15.70 1.03 -16.14
CA PRO A 9 -15.55 1.62 -14.82
C PRO A 9 -15.38 0.56 -13.71
N ASP A 10 -15.85 -0.66 -13.94
CA ASP A 10 -15.73 -1.78 -12.99
C ASP A 10 -14.36 -2.47 -13.05
N PHE A 11 -13.49 -2.08 -14.01
CA PHE A 11 -12.17 -2.67 -14.16
C PHE A 11 -11.13 -1.91 -13.34
N ALA A 12 -10.65 -2.54 -12.27
CA ALA A 12 -9.62 -1.97 -11.41
C ALA A 12 -8.26 -1.91 -12.11
N LYS A 13 -7.66 -0.72 -12.13
CA LYS A 13 -6.29 -0.45 -12.59
C LYS A 13 -5.45 -0.03 -11.40
N LEU A 14 -4.74 -0.97 -10.82
CA LEU A 14 -4.03 -0.79 -9.56
C LEU A 14 -2.54 -0.51 -9.80
N VAL A 15 -2.00 0.43 -9.03
CA VAL A 15 -0.55 0.57 -8.86
C VAL A 15 -0.16 -0.18 -7.60
N HIS A 16 0.84 -1.05 -7.70
CA HIS A 16 1.31 -1.86 -6.58
C HIS A 16 2.52 -1.19 -5.91
N PHE A 17 2.40 -0.93 -4.61
CA PHE A 17 3.52 -0.57 -3.74
C PHE A 17 3.92 -1.77 -2.90
N ASP A 18 5.11 -2.29 -3.19
CA ASP A 18 5.85 -3.19 -2.31
C ASP A 18 6.63 -2.31 -1.32
N LEU A 19 6.28 -2.38 -0.04
CA LEU A 19 6.83 -1.52 1.01
C LEU A 19 7.98 -2.20 1.78
N LYS A 20 8.34 -3.44 1.43
CA LYS A 20 9.31 -4.23 2.19
C LYS A 20 10.65 -3.51 2.29
N GLY A 21 11.17 -3.40 3.51
CA GLY A 21 12.52 -2.92 3.82
C GLY A 21 12.80 -1.43 3.61
N ALA A 22 12.18 -0.75 2.66
CA ALA A 22 12.42 0.68 2.38
C ALA A 22 11.15 1.41 1.91
N PRO A 23 10.17 1.62 2.81
CA PRO A 23 8.92 2.29 2.47
C PRO A 23 9.15 3.76 2.06
N PRO A 24 8.46 4.28 1.04
CA PRO A 24 8.49 5.70 0.72
C PRO A 24 7.97 6.57 1.88
N VAL A 25 8.56 7.74 2.09
CA VAL A 25 8.02 8.72 3.07
C VAL A 25 6.66 9.26 2.63
N VAL A 26 5.84 9.74 3.57
CA VAL A 26 4.48 10.24 3.30
C VAL A 26 4.42 11.30 2.19
N SER A 27 5.41 12.21 2.14
CA SER A 27 5.49 13.27 1.13
C SER A 27 5.72 12.78 -0.30
N TYR A 28 6.17 11.53 -0.47
CA TYR A 28 6.27 10.90 -1.77
C TYR A 28 4.88 10.60 -2.34
N TYR A 29 3.98 10.04 -1.54
CA TYR A 29 2.61 9.71 -1.94
C TYR A 29 1.81 10.93 -2.38
N GLU A 30 1.97 12.06 -1.69
CA GLU A 30 1.36 13.34 -2.05
C GLU A 30 1.69 13.76 -3.49
N GLN A 31 2.93 13.51 -3.93
CA GLN A 31 3.38 13.84 -5.29
C GLN A 31 2.89 12.82 -6.32
N VAL A 32 2.96 11.52 -6.02
CA VAL A 32 2.76 10.47 -7.03
C VAL A 32 1.29 10.06 -7.22
N PHE A 33 0.42 10.21 -6.23
CA PHE A 33 -1.00 9.84 -6.38
C PHE A 33 -1.71 10.67 -7.45
N ALA A 34 -1.44 11.97 -7.51
CA ALA A 34 -1.94 12.83 -8.57
C ALA A 34 -1.46 12.38 -9.96
N LEU A 35 -0.22 11.88 -10.07
CA LEU A 35 0.31 11.34 -11.31
C LEU A 35 -0.41 10.04 -11.69
N PHE A 36 -0.59 9.09 -10.77
CA PHE A 36 -1.27 7.83 -11.06
C PHE A 36 -2.72 8.03 -11.48
N LYS A 37 -3.42 8.97 -10.85
CA LYS A 37 -4.77 9.33 -11.26
C LYS A 37 -4.80 9.85 -12.70
N LYS A 38 -3.86 10.71 -13.09
CA LYS A 38 -3.72 11.20 -14.48
C LYS A 38 -3.39 10.09 -15.47
N LEU A 39 -2.63 9.08 -15.05
CA LEU A 39 -2.32 7.88 -15.83
C LEU A 39 -3.48 6.87 -15.89
N GLY A 40 -4.59 7.15 -15.20
CA GLY A 40 -5.82 6.36 -15.26
C GLY A 40 -5.90 5.22 -14.25
N ALA A 41 -5.07 5.23 -13.21
CA ALA A 41 -5.23 4.31 -12.08
C ALA A 41 -6.56 4.56 -11.35
N THR A 42 -7.14 3.49 -10.83
CA THR A 42 -8.37 3.52 -10.02
C THR A 42 -8.10 3.26 -8.55
N GLY A 43 -6.95 2.67 -8.23
CA GLY A 43 -6.59 2.37 -6.85
C GLY A 43 -5.12 2.02 -6.69
N ILE A 44 -4.75 1.80 -5.44
CA ILE A 44 -3.41 1.47 -4.97
C ILE A 44 -3.51 0.18 -4.18
N LEU A 45 -2.67 -0.79 -4.53
CA LEU A 45 -2.43 -1.98 -3.73
C LEU A 45 -1.21 -1.71 -2.84
N MET A 46 -1.40 -1.74 -1.53
CA MET A 46 -0.37 -1.43 -0.53
C MET A 46 0.06 -2.72 0.17
N GLU A 47 1.18 -3.29 -0.22
CA GLU A 47 1.80 -4.47 0.41
C GLU A 47 2.72 -4.02 1.54
N TYR A 48 2.25 -4.18 2.79
CA TYR A 48 2.91 -3.60 3.96
C TYR A 48 4.03 -4.47 4.54
N GLU A 49 3.99 -5.80 4.39
CA GLU A 49 4.93 -6.74 5.02
C GLU A 49 5.29 -6.39 6.49
N ASP A 50 6.55 -6.03 6.75
CA ASP A 50 7.16 -5.65 8.03
C ASP A 50 7.06 -4.13 8.34
N MET A 51 6.43 -3.37 7.44
CA MET A 51 6.16 -1.93 7.55
C MET A 51 4.74 -1.60 8.02
N PHE A 52 3.93 -2.61 8.36
CA PHE A 52 2.67 -2.39 9.07
C PHE A 52 2.92 -2.22 10.58
N PRO A 53 2.31 -1.24 11.27
CA PRO A 53 2.47 -1.04 12.71
C PRO A 53 1.69 -2.09 13.51
N TYR A 54 2.21 -3.31 13.52
CA TYR A 54 1.68 -4.35 14.40
C TYR A 54 1.88 -3.96 15.87
N GLN A 55 0.98 -4.43 16.73
CA GLN A 55 0.98 -4.17 18.17
C GLN A 55 1.17 -5.47 18.94
N ASP A 56 1.44 -5.35 20.24
CA ASP A 56 1.63 -6.46 21.17
C ASP A 56 2.70 -7.46 20.69
N ASP A 57 2.41 -8.76 20.75
CA ASP A 57 3.34 -9.84 20.40
C ASP A 57 3.84 -9.79 18.95
N LEU A 58 3.14 -9.07 18.06
CA LEU A 58 3.51 -8.93 16.65
C LEU A 58 4.47 -7.75 16.40
N GLN A 59 4.81 -6.93 17.40
CA GLN A 59 5.82 -5.88 17.24
C GLN A 59 7.20 -6.43 16.85
N ILE A 60 7.50 -7.70 17.19
CA ILE A 60 8.76 -8.36 16.87
C ILE A 60 9.03 -8.47 15.36
N VAL A 61 7.99 -8.42 14.52
CA VAL A 61 8.12 -8.48 13.06
C VAL A 61 8.15 -7.10 12.40
N CYS A 62 8.02 -6.01 13.16
CA CYS A 62 8.11 -4.65 12.63
C CYS A 62 9.57 -4.24 12.40
N GLN A 63 9.81 -3.50 11.33
CA GLN A 63 11.09 -2.81 11.13
C GLN A 63 11.19 -1.53 11.99
N PRO A 64 12.41 -1.02 12.24
CA PRO A 64 12.60 0.21 13.02
C PRO A 64 11.86 1.43 12.46
N ASP A 65 11.78 1.52 11.13
CA ASP A 65 11.18 2.64 10.39
C ASP A 65 9.78 2.29 9.83
N VAL A 66 9.01 1.50 10.59
CA VAL A 66 7.60 1.15 10.30
C VAL A 66 6.71 2.40 10.23
N TYR A 67 5.68 2.39 9.39
CA TYR A 67 4.71 3.48 9.37
C TYR A 67 3.97 3.62 10.70
N SER A 68 3.76 4.85 11.15
CA SER A 68 2.82 5.13 12.23
C SER A 68 1.36 4.98 11.76
N VAL A 69 0.43 4.82 12.71
CA VAL A 69 -1.01 4.79 12.41
C VAL A 69 -1.45 6.10 11.75
N GLU A 70 -0.92 7.23 12.20
CA GLU A 70 -1.18 8.56 11.66
C GLU A 70 -0.65 8.70 10.23
N GLU A 71 0.52 8.15 9.94
CA GLU A 71 1.09 8.14 8.59
C GLU A 71 0.22 7.32 7.63
N ILE A 72 -0.22 6.12 8.04
CA ILE A 72 -1.14 5.30 7.26
C ILE A 72 -2.48 6.01 7.02
N GLN A 73 -3.02 6.71 8.01
CA GLN A 73 -4.24 7.51 7.86
C GLN A 73 -4.02 8.68 6.88
N LYS A 74 -2.85 9.31 6.93
CA LYS A 74 -2.50 10.39 6.00
C LYS A 74 -2.37 9.88 4.57
N ILE A 75 -1.73 8.72 4.36
CA ILE A 75 -1.62 8.08 3.04
C ILE A 75 -3.02 7.74 2.49
N GLN A 76 -3.90 7.16 3.30
CA GLN A 76 -5.28 6.86 2.88
C GLN A 76 -6.06 8.13 2.52
N SER A 77 -5.91 9.20 3.30
CA SER A 77 -6.53 10.50 3.00
C SER A 77 -6.05 11.07 1.67
N LEU A 78 -4.73 11.04 1.41
CA LEU A 78 -4.15 11.49 0.14
C LEU A 78 -4.65 10.67 -1.05
N ALA A 79 -4.82 9.35 -0.89
CA ALA A 79 -5.37 8.51 -1.95
C ALA A 79 -6.84 8.84 -2.23
N ALA A 80 -7.65 9.02 -1.19
CA ALA A 80 -9.06 9.40 -1.29
C ALA A 80 -9.24 10.77 -1.96
N GLU A 81 -8.40 11.76 -1.61
CA GLU A 81 -8.37 13.09 -2.25
C GLU A 81 -8.07 13.01 -3.76
N ASN A 82 -7.35 11.97 -4.21
CA ASN A 82 -7.07 11.70 -5.61
C ASN A 82 -8.06 10.71 -6.27
N GLY A 83 -9.10 10.29 -5.55
CA GLY A 83 -10.08 9.31 -6.03
C GLY A 83 -9.44 7.97 -6.41
N LEU A 84 -8.53 7.50 -5.56
CA LEU A 84 -7.86 6.20 -5.64
C LEU A 84 -8.28 5.34 -4.45
N ASP A 85 -8.81 4.15 -4.70
CA ASP A 85 -9.12 3.19 -3.64
C ASP A 85 -7.84 2.55 -3.10
N VAL A 86 -7.68 2.47 -1.78
CA VAL A 86 -6.54 1.78 -1.16
C VAL A 86 -6.96 0.37 -0.76
N ILE A 87 -6.24 -0.62 -1.29
CA ILE A 87 -6.40 -2.03 -0.94
C ILE A 87 -5.18 -2.43 -0.11
N PRO A 88 -5.34 -2.66 1.21
CA PRO A 88 -4.24 -3.13 2.04
C PRO A 88 -3.98 -4.62 1.79
N LEU A 89 -2.73 -4.96 1.53
CA LEU A 89 -2.21 -6.32 1.55
C LEU A 89 -1.33 -6.46 2.79
N VAL A 90 -1.92 -7.07 3.82
CA VAL A 90 -1.26 -7.37 5.10
C VAL A 90 -1.12 -8.87 5.19
N GLN A 91 0.10 -9.34 5.44
CA GLN A 91 0.39 -10.76 5.41
C GLN A 91 0.06 -11.42 6.75
N SER A 92 -0.77 -12.48 6.73
CA SER A 92 -1.24 -13.17 7.94
C SER A 92 -0.52 -14.50 8.22
N PHE A 93 -0.36 -15.36 7.22
CA PHE A 93 0.35 -16.64 7.32
C PHE A 93 1.19 -16.90 6.05
N GLY A 94 2.45 -16.45 6.05
CA GLY A 94 3.42 -16.62 4.95
C GLY A 94 4.50 -15.51 4.94
N HIS A 95 5.71 -15.77 4.42
CA HIS A 95 6.90 -14.87 4.39
C HIS A 95 7.18 -13.97 5.61
N LEU A 96 6.80 -14.37 6.83
CA LEU A 96 7.43 -13.85 8.05
C LEU A 96 8.75 -14.61 8.22
N GLU A 97 9.68 -14.40 7.29
CA GLU A 97 11.02 -14.96 7.40
C GLU A 97 11.74 -14.18 8.50
N VAL A 98 11.58 -14.68 9.73
CA VAL A 98 12.39 -14.25 10.86
C VAL A 98 13.80 -14.75 10.58
N ASN A 99 14.64 -13.88 10.03
CA ASN A 99 16.08 -14.12 9.99
C ASN A 99 16.60 -14.11 11.43
N PHE A 100 16.49 -15.25 12.12
CA PHE A 100 17.36 -15.57 13.24
C PHE A 100 18.75 -15.86 12.66
N LEU A 101 19.57 -14.82 12.54
CA LEU A 101 21.03 -14.94 12.53
C LEU A 101 21.58 -14.32 13.81
#